data_AF-A0A8T5I9Y3-F1
#
_entry.id   AF-A0A8T5I9Y3-F1
#
_cell.length_a   1.000
_cell.length_b   1.000
_cell.length_c   1.000
_cell.angle_alpha   90.00
_cell.angle_beta   90.00
_cell.angle_gamma   90.00
#
_symmetry.space_group_name_H-M   'P 1'
#
loop_
_entity.id
_entity.type
_entity.pdbx_description
1 polymer ?
#
loop_
_entity_poly.entity_id
_entity_poly.type
_entity_poly.pdbx_seq_one_letter_code
_entity_poly.pdbx_strand_id
1 'polypeptide(L)'
;VGAKNWGNKTDEEIELEEIEIIEEYSNEEETIEEKRKKAGSESSKESNLGDWFKRKGAKGSKGGWVDCNAPDGKGGYKSCGRGSGEKRKKYPACRPTPSACKEKGRGKSWGKKGKSKKENLIRRLVREETEKIKFGKTLSEGLRFHVDNEIGITDNIYRHGTDRYFSLVNETRELWSAGKLNLSEADVEIMESNLGEFIEYRGVKVPLDFPMYLEEKKAKKKDPPVGKPTKNTGGGKKYKVFVRNPKTGRIKKITYGDAKGGLKGNWNNAEARKSFAARHNCADKKDRTKAGYWACRAHKDFGTNVPGRFW
;
A
#
# COMPACT_ATOMS: atom_id res chain seq x y z
N VAL A 1 25.83 0.87 68.93
CA VAL A 1 25.86 0.74 67.46
C VAL A 1 24.46 0.32 67.02
N GLY A 2 23.62 1.27 66.62
CA GLY A 2 22.22 1.02 66.28
C GLY A 2 22.06 0.93 64.76
N ALA A 3 21.88 -0.29 64.24
CA ALA A 3 21.44 -0.48 62.86
C ALA A 3 19.97 -0.09 62.77
N LYS A 4 19.65 0.94 61.98
CA LYS A 4 18.27 1.29 61.65
C LYS A 4 17.71 0.15 60.80
N ASN A 5 16.66 -0.48 61.33
CA ASN A 5 15.84 -1.45 60.63
C ASN A 5 15.16 -0.72 59.46
N TRP A 6 15.59 -1.00 58.22
CA TRP A 6 14.80 -0.65 57.04
C TRP A 6 13.67 -1.67 56.99
N GLY A 7 12.46 -1.23 57.34
CA GLY A 7 11.27 -2.07 57.25
C GLY A 7 11.13 -2.57 55.82
N ASN A 8 11.14 -3.89 55.65
CA ASN A 8 10.77 -4.51 54.39
C ASN A 8 9.27 -4.29 54.21
N LYS A 9 8.89 -3.60 53.13
CA LYS A 9 7.50 -3.51 52.69
C LYS A 9 6.97 -4.92 52.44
N THR A 10 5.73 -5.16 52.81
CA THR A 10 5.02 -6.40 52.50
C THR A 10 4.72 -6.49 51.01
N ASP A 11 4.58 -7.70 50.47
CA ASP A 11 4.27 -7.88 49.03
C ASP A 11 2.97 -7.16 48.62
N GLU A 12 2.00 -7.04 49.53
CA GLU A 12 0.76 -6.26 49.34
C GLU A 12 1.01 -4.74 49.25
N GLU A 13 1.97 -4.20 50.02
CA GLU A 13 2.36 -2.78 49.94
C GLU A 13 3.11 -2.48 48.63
N ILE A 14 3.82 -3.46 48.08
CA ILE A 14 4.50 -3.33 46.78
C ILE A 14 3.46 -3.36 45.64
N GLU A 15 2.49 -4.27 45.68
CA GLU A 15 1.40 -4.33 44.69
C GLU A 15 0.55 -3.04 44.68
N LEU A 16 0.25 -2.48 45.85
CA LEU A 16 -0.49 -1.21 45.94
C LEU A 16 0.29 -0.02 45.38
N GLU A 17 1.61 0.05 45.64
CA GLU A 17 2.48 1.08 45.03
C GLU A 17 2.60 0.90 43.51
N GLU A 18 2.64 -0.34 43.01
CA GLU A 18 2.65 -0.60 41.57
C GLU A 18 1.35 -0.18 40.88
N ILE A 19 0.19 -0.41 41.52
CA ILE A 19 -1.12 0.03 41.01
C ILE A 19 -1.21 1.56 40.97
N GLU A 20 -0.77 2.24 42.03
CA GLU A 20 -0.80 3.71 42.13
C GLU A 20 0.08 4.36 41.06
N ILE A 21 1.26 3.77 40.80
CA ILE A 21 2.13 4.18 39.69
C ILE A 21 1.42 3.98 38.34
N ILE A 22 0.77 2.84 38.10
CA ILE A 22 0.08 2.59 36.82
C ILE A 22 -1.04 3.62 36.59
N GLU A 23 -1.83 3.95 37.62
CA GLU A 23 -2.89 4.97 37.53
C GLU A 23 -2.34 6.38 37.28
N GLU A 24 -1.21 6.74 37.88
CA GLU A 24 -0.57 8.04 37.65
C GLU A 24 -0.09 8.16 36.20
N TYR A 25 0.52 7.11 35.65
CA TYR A 25 0.97 7.08 34.25
C TYR A 25 -0.18 7.09 33.24
N SER A 26 -1.31 6.40 33.51
CA SER A 26 -2.49 6.43 32.64
C SER A 26 -3.12 7.82 32.60
N ASN A 27 -3.22 8.48 33.75
CA ASN A 27 -3.73 9.85 33.86
C ASN A 27 -2.81 10.86 33.16
N GLU A 28 -1.49 10.68 33.25
CA GLU A 28 -0.54 11.48 32.48
C GLU A 28 -0.68 11.27 30.96
N GLU A 29 -0.91 10.04 30.49
CA GLU A 29 -1.14 9.77 29.07
C GLU A 29 -2.45 10.40 28.56
N GLU A 30 -3.55 10.29 29.30
CA GLU A 30 -4.83 10.93 28.95
C GLU A 30 -4.71 12.47 28.91
N THR A 31 -4.03 13.06 29.90
CA THR A 31 -3.82 14.52 29.90
C THR A 31 -2.87 14.97 28.77
N ILE A 32 -1.92 14.13 28.35
CA ILE A 32 -1.08 14.36 27.17
C ILE A 32 -1.90 14.23 25.88
N GLU A 33 -2.83 13.27 25.79
CA GLU A 33 -3.80 13.08 24.69
C GLU A 33 -4.69 14.33 24.53
N GLU A 34 -5.25 14.82 25.63
CA GLU A 34 -6.08 16.03 25.65
C GLU A 34 -5.28 17.28 25.29
N LYS A 35 -4.07 17.45 25.84
CA LYS A 35 -3.17 18.56 25.48
C LYS A 35 -2.65 18.46 24.04
N ARG A 36 -2.77 17.29 23.40
CA ARG A 36 -2.45 17.07 21.97
C ARG A 36 -3.59 17.40 21.02
N LYS A 37 -4.81 17.71 21.50
CA LYS A 37 -5.89 18.30 20.69
C LYS A 37 -5.53 19.74 20.27
N LYS A 38 -4.60 19.83 19.31
CA LYS A 38 -4.16 21.07 18.65
C LYS A 38 -5.05 21.36 17.46
N ALA A 39 -5.12 22.65 17.12
CA ALA A 39 -5.83 23.23 15.97
C ALA A 39 -5.80 22.30 14.76
N GLY A 40 -6.88 21.53 14.56
CA GLY A 40 -6.91 20.45 13.57
C GLY A 40 -7.63 19.19 14.02
N SER A 41 -7.70 18.90 15.32
CA SER A 41 -8.57 17.83 15.83
C SER A 41 -10.04 18.15 15.57
N GLU A 42 -10.84 17.13 15.29
CA GLU A 42 -12.30 17.24 15.18
C GLU A 42 -12.83 17.95 16.42
N SER A 43 -13.48 19.09 16.19
CA SER A 43 -14.20 19.75 17.27
C SER A 43 -15.40 18.86 17.60
N SER A 44 -15.77 18.72 18.88
CA SER A 44 -16.96 17.97 19.33
C SER A 44 -18.30 18.41 18.70
N LYS A 45 -18.27 19.47 17.88
CA LYS A 45 -19.40 20.02 17.11
C LYS A 45 -19.42 19.63 15.64
N GLU A 46 -18.49 18.79 15.15
CA GLU A 46 -18.43 18.37 13.74
C GLU A 46 -19.23 17.08 13.53
N SER A 47 -20.46 17.20 13.02
CA SER A 47 -21.35 16.06 12.78
C SER A 47 -21.23 15.49 11.37
N ASN A 48 -20.72 16.29 10.43
CA ASN A 48 -20.61 15.93 9.02
C ASN A 48 -19.47 16.70 8.32
N LEU A 49 -19.11 16.24 7.12
CA LEU A 49 -18.08 16.86 6.28
C LEU A 49 -18.36 18.33 5.93
N GLY A 50 -19.62 18.74 5.89
CA GLY A 50 -20.01 20.13 5.66
C GLY A 50 -19.58 21.07 6.78
N ASP A 51 -19.61 20.61 8.04
CA ASP A 51 -19.16 21.38 9.20
C ASP A 51 -17.65 21.62 9.16
N TRP A 52 -16.90 20.64 8.66
CA TRP A 52 -15.46 20.73 8.42
C TRP A 52 -15.08 21.80 7.36
N PHE A 53 -15.92 22.00 6.33
CA PHE A 53 -15.70 23.05 5.32
C PHE A 53 -16.10 24.46 5.79
N LYS A 54 -16.98 24.59 6.80
CA LYS A 54 -17.45 25.88 7.35
C LYS A 54 -16.45 26.55 8.31
N ARG A 55 -15.29 25.94 8.56
CA ARG A 55 -14.26 26.49 9.47
C ARG A 55 -13.88 27.94 9.10
N LYS A 56 -13.62 28.78 10.11
CA LYS A 56 -13.26 30.19 9.93
C LYS A 56 -11.85 30.30 9.31
N GLY A 57 -11.78 30.55 8.01
CA GLY A 57 -10.53 30.89 7.34
C GLY A 57 -10.48 32.33 6.83
N ALA A 58 -10.72 32.56 5.53
CA ALA A 58 -10.46 33.86 4.92
C ALA A 58 -11.32 35.00 5.50
N LYS A 59 -10.78 36.22 5.50
CA LYS A 59 -11.46 37.41 6.06
C LYS A 59 -12.65 37.82 5.16
N GLY A 60 -13.82 38.07 5.76
CA GLY A 60 -15.04 38.54 5.07
C GLY A 60 -16.15 37.49 4.99
N SER A 61 -17.12 37.70 4.09
CA SER A 61 -18.24 36.77 3.83
C SER A 61 -17.81 35.48 3.11
N LYS A 62 -16.58 35.44 2.60
CA LYS A 62 -15.94 34.25 2.04
C LYS A 62 -15.40 33.39 3.18
N GLY A 63 -16.29 32.69 3.88
CA GLY A 63 -15.92 31.68 4.87
C GLY A 63 -15.09 30.53 4.27
N GLY A 64 -14.60 29.64 5.12
CA GLY A 64 -13.81 28.47 4.68
C GLY A 64 -12.31 28.70 4.64
N TRP A 65 -11.58 27.68 4.19
CA TRP A 65 -10.12 27.54 4.27
C TRP A 65 -9.33 28.69 3.61
N VAL A 66 -8.09 28.92 4.04
CA VAL A 66 -7.16 29.92 3.50
C VAL A 66 -6.04 29.29 2.67
N ASP A 67 -5.55 30.01 1.66
CA ASP A 67 -4.38 29.62 0.88
C ASP A 67 -3.10 30.30 1.41
N CYS A 68 -2.23 29.52 2.07
CA CYS A 68 -0.98 30.04 2.61
C CYS A 68 0.03 30.51 1.54
N ASN A 69 -0.17 30.14 0.27
CA ASN A 69 0.65 30.64 -0.84
C ASN A 69 0.14 31.99 -1.39
N ALA A 70 -0.99 32.49 -0.89
CA ALA A 70 -1.62 33.71 -1.37
C ALA A 70 -1.92 34.68 -0.21
N PRO A 71 -0.89 35.28 0.41
CA PRO A 71 -1.09 36.35 1.40
C PRO A 71 -1.81 37.54 0.76
N ASP A 72 -2.70 38.19 1.52
CA ASP A 72 -3.53 39.31 1.04
C ASP A 72 -2.86 40.69 1.24
N GLY A 73 -1.66 40.73 1.83
CA GLY A 73 -0.92 41.95 2.15
C GLY A 73 -1.42 42.72 3.38
N LYS A 74 -2.52 42.29 4.02
CA LYS A 74 -3.13 42.90 5.21
C LYS A 74 -3.04 41.99 6.44
N GLY A 75 -2.02 41.13 6.48
CA GLY A 75 -1.80 40.14 7.54
C GLY A 75 -2.69 38.90 7.45
N GLY A 76 -3.45 38.73 6.36
CA GLY A 76 -4.31 37.58 6.09
C GLY A 76 -3.92 36.81 4.83
N TYR A 77 -4.81 35.91 4.40
CA TYR A 77 -4.63 35.04 3.25
C TYR A 77 -5.92 35.00 2.43
N LYS A 78 -5.80 34.83 1.12
CA LYS A 78 -6.94 34.58 0.23
C LYS A 78 -7.61 33.25 0.59
N SER A 79 -8.87 33.09 0.18
CA SER A 79 -9.56 31.81 0.31
C SER A 79 -8.84 30.71 -0.48
N CYS A 80 -8.86 29.50 0.08
CA CYS A 80 -8.43 28.27 -0.56
C CYS A 80 -9.28 28.01 -1.82
N GLY A 81 -8.63 27.49 -2.87
CA GLY A 81 -9.25 27.31 -4.18
C GLY A 81 -9.03 28.49 -5.13
N ARG A 82 -9.13 28.25 -6.43
CA ARG A 82 -9.01 29.29 -7.47
C ARG A 82 -10.40 29.64 -7.98
N GLY A 83 -10.76 30.92 -7.97
CA GLY A 83 -11.92 31.38 -8.70
C GLY A 83 -11.73 31.20 -10.21
N SER A 84 -12.82 31.13 -10.97
CA SER A 84 -12.75 31.13 -12.44
C SER A 84 -11.98 32.36 -12.93
N GLY A 85 -10.96 32.14 -13.76
CA GLY A 85 -10.07 33.21 -14.26
C GLY A 85 -8.97 33.68 -13.29
N GLU A 86 -8.91 33.17 -12.05
CA GLU A 86 -7.91 33.62 -11.06
C GLU A 86 -6.52 33.01 -11.32
N LYS A 87 -5.54 33.87 -11.64
CA LYS A 87 -4.13 33.47 -11.74
C LYS A 87 -3.44 33.55 -10.37
N ARG A 88 -2.90 32.42 -9.88
CA ARG A 88 -2.00 32.37 -8.71
C ARG A 88 -0.63 31.80 -9.08
N LYS A 89 0.42 32.35 -8.46
CA LYS A 89 1.83 31.98 -8.68
C LYS A 89 2.13 30.51 -8.35
N LYS A 90 1.43 29.92 -7.37
CA LYS A 90 1.59 28.51 -6.95
C LYS A 90 0.23 27.83 -6.78
N TYR A 91 0.22 26.51 -6.73
CA TYR A 91 -0.98 25.76 -6.39
C TYR A 91 -1.43 26.11 -4.95
N PRO A 92 -2.75 26.23 -4.67
CA PRO A 92 -3.21 26.62 -3.35
C PRO A 92 -2.71 25.67 -2.25
N ALA A 93 -2.14 26.22 -1.18
CA ALA A 93 -1.74 25.51 0.03
C ALA A 93 -2.79 25.75 1.11
N CYS A 94 -3.87 24.99 1.03
CA CYS A 94 -5.07 25.23 1.83
C CYS A 94 -4.88 24.85 3.30
N ARG A 95 -5.30 25.74 4.21
CA ARG A 95 -5.34 25.53 5.66
C ARG A 95 -6.67 25.98 6.27
N PRO A 96 -7.09 25.39 7.41
CA PRO A 96 -8.36 25.76 8.04
C PRO A 96 -8.40 27.22 8.52
N THR A 97 -7.28 27.75 9.02
CA THR A 97 -7.20 29.09 9.61
C THR A 97 -5.94 29.85 9.13
N PRO A 98 -5.95 31.20 9.17
CA PRO A 98 -4.75 32.02 8.90
C PRO A 98 -3.57 31.74 9.82
N SER A 99 -3.81 31.43 11.10
CA SER A 99 -2.75 31.10 12.07
C SER A 99 -2.02 29.82 11.70
N ALA A 100 -2.73 28.83 11.14
CA ALA A 100 -2.16 27.57 10.68
C ALA A 100 -1.12 27.74 9.55
N CYS A 101 -1.14 28.86 8.83
CA CYS A 101 -0.09 29.16 7.83
C CYS A 101 1.26 29.52 8.45
N LYS A 102 1.29 29.90 9.74
CA LYS A 102 2.50 30.27 10.48
C LYS A 102 3.12 29.10 11.26
N GLU A 103 2.45 27.96 11.33
CA GLU A 103 2.92 26.79 12.06
C GLU A 103 4.06 26.05 11.32
N LYS A 104 5.11 25.65 12.05
CA LYS A 104 6.25 24.87 11.51
C LYS A 104 5.83 23.42 11.28
N GLY A 105 5.59 23.06 10.01
CA GLY A 105 5.30 21.69 9.57
C GLY A 105 4.93 21.67 8.08
N ARG A 106 5.92 21.64 7.19
CA ARG A 106 5.70 21.63 5.74
C ARG A 106 5.56 20.18 5.25
N GLY A 107 4.40 19.82 4.70
CA GLY A 107 4.17 18.54 4.02
C GLY A 107 3.03 17.70 4.59
N LYS A 108 2.84 16.50 4.04
CA LYS A 108 1.75 15.54 4.32
C LYS A 108 1.67 15.07 5.78
N SER A 109 2.61 15.45 6.65
CA SER A 109 2.59 15.17 8.08
C SER A 109 2.17 16.42 8.84
N TRP A 110 0.88 16.70 8.87
CA TRP A 110 0.34 17.78 9.69
C TRP A 110 0.31 17.37 11.17
N GLY A 111 0.61 18.31 12.09
CA GLY A 111 0.48 18.11 13.54
C GLY A 111 1.60 17.36 14.27
N LYS A 112 2.46 16.61 13.60
CA LYS A 112 3.59 15.93 14.26
C LYS A 112 4.79 16.88 14.37
N LYS A 113 4.96 17.54 15.52
CA LYS A 113 6.33 17.96 15.93
C LYS A 113 7.16 16.68 15.94
N GLY A 114 8.07 16.52 14.99
CA GLY A 114 9.03 15.41 15.04
C GLY A 114 9.77 15.53 16.37
N LYS A 115 9.56 14.56 17.25
CA LYS A 115 10.32 14.43 18.50
C LYS A 115 11.81 14.42 18.16
N SER A 116 12.64 14.98 19.04
CA SER A 116 14.08 15.02 18.79
C SER A 116 14.62 13.59 18.58
N LYS A 117 15.69 13.43 17.78
CA LYS A 117 16.30 12.10 17.55
C LYS A 117 16.64 11.39 18.87
N LYS A 118 17.05 12.16 19.89
CA LYS A 118 17.32 11.70 21.24
C LYS A 118 16.05 11.18 21.95
N GLU A 119 14.94 11.91 21.86
CA GLU A 119 13.68 11.50 22.50
C GLU A 119 13.13 10.21 21.87
N ASN A 120 13.23 10.04 20.56
CA ASN A 120 12.81 8.80 19.89
C ASN A 120 13.67 7.60 20.30
N LEU A 121 14.98 7.81 20.50
CA LEU A 121 15.89 6.75 20.97
C LEU A 121 15.53 6.30 22.39
N ILE A 122 15.34 7.25 23.30
CA ILE A 122 15.00 6.95 24.70
C ILE A 122 13.68 6.17 24.76
N ARG A 123 12.65 6.61 24.03
CA ARG A 123 11.36 5.88 23.99
C ARG A 123 11.49 4.46 23.47
N ARG A 124 12.36 4.22 22.48
CA ARG A 124 12.61 2.88 21.97
C ARG A 124 13.27 2.00 23.01
N LEU A 125 14.35 2.50 23.63
CA LEU A 125 15.09 1.76 24.66
C LEU A 125 14.22 1.43 25.87
N VAL A 126 13.47 2.41 26.38
CA VAL A 126 12.52 2.19 27.47
C VAL A 126 11.52 1.10 27.08
N ARG A 127 10.99 1.15 25.84
CA ARG A 127 10.02 0.14 25.43
C ARG A 127 10.63 -1.26 25.30
N GLU A 128 11.79 -1.37 24.65
CA GLU A 128 12.49 -2.66 24.53
C GLU A 128 12.77 -3.27 25.91
N GLU A 129 13.10 -2.46 26.91
CA GLU A 129 13.32 -2.94 28.28
C GLU A 129 12.01 -3.33 28.96
N THR A 130 10.94 -2.55 28.81
CA THR A 130 9.61 -2.93 29.32
C THR A 130 9.10 -4.23 28.69
N GLU A 131 9.38 -4.47 27.41
CA GLU A 131 9.02 -5.72 26.72
C GLU A 131 9.79 -6.90 27.30
N LYS A 132 11.10 -6.74 27.55
CA LYS A 132 11.88 -7.79 28.21
C LYS A 132 11.39 -8.08 29.62
N ILE A 133 10.96 -7.07 30.38
CA ILE A 133 10.41 -7.26 31.73
C ILE A 133 9.08 -8.02 31.65
N LYS A 134 8.14 -7.57 30.81
CA LYS A 134 6.80 -8.18 30.70
C LYS A 134 6.82 -9.57 30.04
N PHE A 135 7.53 -9.70 28.93
CA PHE A 135 7.48 -10.88 28.06
C PHE A 135 8.74 -11.76 28.16
N GLY A 136 9.80 -11.32 28.85
CA GLY A 136 11.10 -12.00 28.88
C GLY A 136 11.91 -11.87 27.59
N LYS A 137 11.37 -11.20 26.57
CA LYS A 137 12.01 -10.96 25.27
C LYS A 137 11.48 -9.68 24.62
N THR A 138 12.24 -9.13 23.68
CA THR A 138 11.74 -8.06 22.80
C THR A 138 10.75 -8.65 21.80
N LEU A 139 9.58 -8.03 21.66
CA LEU A 139 8.55 -8.49 20.73
C LEU A 139 8.94 -8.23 19.28
N SER A 140 8.49 -9.07 18.35
CA SER A 140 8.56 -8.75 16.93
C SER A 140 7.74 -7.51 16.59
N GLU A 141 8.06 -6.86 15.46
CA GLU A 141 7.30 -5.72 14.95
C GLU A 141 5.81 -6.03 14.79
N GLY A 142 5.49 -7.26 14.36
CA GLY A 142 4.12 -7.69 14.16
C GLY A 142 3.38 -7.85 15.48
N LEU A 143 3.91 -8.63 16.43
CA LEU A 143 3.22 -8.88 17.69
C LEU A 143 3.10 -7.60 18.51
N ARG A 144 4.14 -6.78 18.49
CA ARG A 144 4.11 -5.44 19.08
C ARG A 144 3.00 -4.58 18.51
N PHE A 145 2.77 -4.62 17.20
CA PHE A 145 1.66 -3.87 16.59
C PHE A 145 0.31 -4.38 17.08
N HIS A 146 0.12 -5.70 17.18
CA HIS A 146 -1.11 -6.28 17.71
C HIS A 146 -1.39 -5.86 19.16
N VAL A 147 -0.36 -5.92 20.03
CA VAL A 147 -0.46 -5.50 21.44
C VAL A 147 -0.71 -4.00 21.56
N ASP A 148 0.04 -3.15 20.84
CA ASP A 148 -0.09 -1.69 20.90
C ASP A 148 -1.46 -1.18 20.40
N ASN A 149 -2.16 -1.95 19.55
CA ASN A 149 -3.44 -1.54 18.94
C ASN A 149 -4.63 -2.41 19.39
N GLU A 150 -4.43 -3.33 20.33
CA GLU A 150 -5.47 -4.24 20.82
C GLU A 150 -6.15 -5.04 19.70
N ILE A 151 -5.37 -5.49 18.72
CA ILE A 151 -5.85 -6.27 17.58
C ILE A 151 -5.63 -7.75 17.89
N GLY A 152 -6.70 -8.54 17.84
CA GLY A 152 -6.64 -10.00 17.97
C GLY A 152 -5.71 -10.65 16.96
N ILE A 153 -5.25 -11.86 17.24
CA ILE A 153 -4.31 -12.60 16.37
C ILE A 153 -5.03 -13.21 15.16
N THR A 154 -6.31 -13.50 15.33
CA THR A 154 -7.30 -13.74 14.27
C THR A 154 -7.21 -12.67 13.17
N ASP A 155 -7.13 -11.39 13.54
CA ASP A 155 -6.99 -10.25 12.62
C ASP A 155 -5.53 -9.94 12.26
N ASN A 156 -4.78 -10.97 11.86
CA ASN A 156 -3.35 -10.88 11.54
C ASN A 156 -3.04 -9.81 10.47
N ILE A 157 -2.10 -8.90 10.76
CA ILE A 157 -1.65 -7.87 9.81
C ILE A 157 -0.96 -8.42 8.56
N TYR A 158 -0.42 -9.63 8.63
CA TYR A 158 0.27 -10.29 7.54
C TYR A 158 -0.68 -11.09 6.68
N ARG A 159 -0.33 -11.21 5.40
CA ARG A 159 -1.07 -12.05 4.48
C ARG A 159 -0.96 -13.52 4.92
N HIS A 160 -2.11 -14.18 5.04
CA HIS A 160 -2.23 -15.62 5.29
C HIS A 160 -1.27 -16.44 4.42
N GLY A 161 -0.55 -17.37 5.05
CA GLY A 161 0.37 -18.29 4.39
C GLY A 161 1.78 -17.73 4.11
N THR A 162 2.06 -16.50 4.54
CA THR A 162 3.43 -15.95 4.48
C THR A 162 4.26 -16.39 5.69
N ASP A 163 5.59 -16.43 5.55
CA ASP A 163 6.48 -16.78 6.67
C ASP A 163 6.24 -15.89 7.90
N ARG A 164 5.97 -14.58 7.68
CA ARG A 164 5.67 -13.63 8.76
C ARG A 164 4.36 -13.95 9.47
N TYR A 165 3.35 -14.40 8.75
CA TYR A 165 2.08 -14.85 9.34
C TYR A 165 2.32 -16.01 10.31
N PHE A 166 3.06 -17.03 9.87
CA PHE A 166 3.38 -18.19 10.72
C PHE A 166 4.31 -17.82 11.89
N SER A 167 5.30 -16.97 11.65
CA SER A 167 6.19 -16.47 12.72
C SER A 167 5.43 -15.70 13.80
N LEU A 168 4.44 -14.89 13.42
CA LEU A 168 3.60 -14.19 14.39
C LEU A 168 2.82 -15.17 15.27
N VAL A 169 2.14 -16.15 14.66
CA VAL A 169 1.36 -17.16 15.39
C VAL A 169 2.26 -17.95 16.35
N ASN A 170 3.44 -18.36 15.91
CA ASN A 170 4.39 -19.08 16.75
C ASN A 170 4.90 -18.22 17.92
N GLU A 171 5.24 -16.96 17.67
CA GLU A 171 5.68 -16.04 18.72
C GLU A 171 4.59 -15.79 19.76
N THR A 172 3.34 -15.61 19.32
CA THR A 172 2.18 -15.48 20.19
C THR A 172 1.97 -16.74 21.01
N ARG A 173 2.01 -17.93 20.39
CA ARG A 173 1.84 -19.22 21.07
C ARG A 173 2.89 -19.43 22.16
N GLU A 174 4.15 -19.06 21.90
CA GLU A 174 5.21 -19.11 22.91
C GLU A 174 4.89 -18.23 24.13
N LEU A 175 4.41 -17.00 23.92
CA LEU A 175 4.10 -16.08 25.01
C LEU A 175 2.82 -16.46 25.77
N TRP A 176 1.82 -16.93 25.05
CA TRP A 176 0.57 -17.44 25.63
C TRP A 176 0.81 -18.70 26.47
N SER A 177 1.55 -19.68 25.95
CA SER A 177 1.92 -20.90 26.70
C SER A 177 2.80 -20.62 27.92
N ALA A 178 3.57 -19.53 27.89
CA ALA A 178 4.33 -19.04 29.03
C ALA A 178 3.50 -18.21 30.04
N GLY A 179 2.19 -18.03 29.80
CA GLY A 179 1.29 -17.24 30.65
C GLY A 179 1.53 -15.73 30.60
N LYS A 180 2.25 -15.22 29.59
CA LYS A 180 2.63 -13.81 29.48
C LYS A 180 1.70 -12.97 28.60
N LEU A 181 0.78 -13.62 27.90
CA LEU A 181 -0.15 -12.97 26.98
C LEU A 181 -1.55 -13.53 27.19
N ASN A 182 -2.49 -12.65 27.48
CA ASN A 182 -3.90 -12.99 27.57
C ASN A 182 -4.52 -12.88 26.17
N LEU A 183 -5.24 -13.91 25.74
CA LEU A 183 -5.85 -14.00 24.43
C LEU A 183 -7.38 -14.12 24.55
N SER A 184 -8.07 -13.66 23.51
CA SER A 184 -9.51 -13.90 23.38
C SER A 184 -9.79 -15.37 23.07
N GLU A 185 -11.01 -15.85 23.34
CA GLU A 185 -11.40 -17.24 23.03
C GLU A 185 -11.15 -17.61 21.56
N ALA A 186 -11.45 -16.69 20.64
CA ALA A 186 -11.22 -16.88 19.21
C ALA A 186 -9.73 -16.99 18.84
N ASP A 187 -8.85 -16.29 19.56
CA ASP A 187 -7.41 -16.39 19.35
C ASP A 187 -6.82 -17.65 19.97
N VAL A 188 -7.41 -18.16 21.05
CA VAL A 188 -7.00 -19.42 21.70
C VAL A 188 -7.17 -20.61 20.75
N GLU A 189 -8.26 -20.68 20.00
CA GLU A 189 -8.50 -21.74 19.00
C GLU A 189 -7.33 -21.84 17.99
N ILE A 190 -6.80 -20.69 17.56
CA ILE A 190 -5.63 -20.63 16.67
C ILE A 190 -4.38 -21.16 17.39
N MET A 191 -4.18 -20.80 18.66
CA MET A 191 -3.01 -21.24 19.43
C MET A 191 -3.02 -22.73 19.73
N GLU A 192 -4.19 -23.34 19.90
CA GLU A 192 -4.35 -24.78 20.14
C GLU A 192 -4.12 -25.63 18.88
N SER A 193 -4.29 -25.06 17.68
CA SER A 193 -4.00 -25.73 16.42
C SER A 193 -2.48 -25.93 16.16
N ASN A 194 -2.12 -26.75 15.17
CA ASN A 194 -0.74 -26.88 14.69
C ASN A 194 -0.36 -25.81 13.65
N LEU A 195 -1.15 -24.73 13.54
CA LEU A 195 -0.85 -23.65 12.62
C LEU A 195 0.51 -23.02 12.93
N GLY A 196 1.36 -22.89 11.92
CA GLY A 196 2.73 -22.37 12.06
C GLY A 196 3.81 -23.43 12.24
N GLU A 197 3.42 -24.69 12.42
CA GLU A 197 4.31 -25.84 12.32
C GLU A 197 4.51 -26.25 10.86
N PHE A 198 5.69 -26.79 10.55
CA PHE A 198 6.04 -27.24 9.21
C PHE A 198 6.55 -28.68 9.24
N ILE A 199 6.04 -29.51 8.35
CA ILE A 199 6.52 -30.87 8.14
C ILE A 199 7.22 -31.01 6.78
N GLU A 200 8.09 -32.00 6.66
CA GLU A 200 8.65 -32.37 5.36
C GLU A 200 7.81 -33.47 4.72
N TYR A 201 7.27 -33.20 3.54
CA TYR A 201 6.55 -34.18 2.73
C TYR A 201 7.11 -34.19 1.31
N ARG A 202 7.67 -35.33 0.89
CA ARG A 202 8.30 -35.52 -0.44
C ARG A 202 9.37 -34.46 -0.76
N GLY A 203 10.17 -34.07 0.23
CA GLY A 203 11.24 -33.07 0.07
C GLY A 203 10.76 -31.62 0.04
N VAL A 204 9.50 -31.35 0.38
CA VAL A 204 8.91 -30.00 0.43
C VAL A 204 8.45 -29.71 1.86
N LYS A 205 8.79 -28.53 2.40
CA LYS A 205 8.25 -28.03 3.67
C LYS A 205 6.80 -27.60 3.49
N VAL A 206 5.88 -28.19 4.24
CA VAL A 206 4.44 -27.96 4.17
C VAL A 206 3.95 -27.46 5.53
N PRO A 207 3.22 -26.32 5.59
CA PRO A 207 2.62 -25.86 6.83
C PRO A 207 1.45 -26.76 7.25
N LEU A 208 1.38 -27.10 8.54
CA LEU A 208 0.24 -27.79 9.13
C LEU A 208 -0.92 -26.83 9.41
N ASP A 209 -2.14 -27.38 9.42
CA ASP A 209 -3.41 -26.67 9.67
C ASP A 209 -3.62 -25.40 8.86
N PHE A 210 -2.91 -25.28 7.74
CA PHE A 210 -3.07 -24.22 6.77
C PHE A 210 -3.57 -24.82 5.46
N PRO A 211 -4.70 -24.34 4.91
CA PRO A 211 -5.23 -24.88 3.67
C PRO A 211 -4.18 -24.69 2.56
N MET A 212 -3.62 -25.81 2.11
CA MET A 212 -2.81 -25.82 0.92
C MET A 212 -3.73 -25.48 -0.26
N TYR A 213 -3.65 -24.25 -0.74
CA TYR A 213 -4.04 -23.99 -2.11
C TYR A 213 -3.08 -24.78 -2.98
N LEU A 214 -3.49 -25.99 -3.36
CA LEU A 214 -3.06 -26.62 -4.58
C LEU A 214 -3.53 -25.70 -5.70
N GLU A 215 -2.85 -24.57 -5.87
CA GLU A 215 -2.69 -24.02 -7.19
C GLU A 215 -2.00 -25.15 -7.94
N GLU A 216 -2.81 -25.99 -8.60
CA GLU A 216 -2.36 -26.73 -9.74
C GLU A 216 -1.56 -25.71 -10.51
N LYS A 217 -0.23 -25.81 -10.45
CA LYS A 217 0.65 -25.15 -11.39
C LYS A 217 0.31 -25.81 -12.72
N LYS A 218 -0.83 -25.43 -13.29
CA LYS A 218 -1.10 -25.35 -14.71
C LYS A 218 -0.19 -24.25 -15.26
N ALA A 219 1.11 -24.39 -15.01
CA ALA A 219 2.17 -23.97 -15.88
C ALA A 219 2.19 -24.87 -17.13
N LYS A 220 1.02 -25.26 -17.66
CA LYS A 220 0.86 -25.24 -19.10
C LYS A 220 0.87 -23.76 -19.45
N LYS A 221 2.06 -23.20 -19.67
CA LYS A 221 2.22 -22.05 -20.57
C LYS A 221 1.46 -22.48 -21.82
N LYS A 222 0.18 -22.10 -21.96
CA LYS A 222 -0.54 -22.33 -23.20
C LYS A 222 0.33 -21.66 -24.24
N ASP A 223 0.96 -22.45 -25.11
CA ASP A 223 1.77 -21.91 -26.18
C ASP A 223 0.92 -20.82 -26.85
N PRO A 224 1.43 -19.59 -26.95
CA PRO A 224 0.64 -18.51 -27.51
C PRO A 224 0.12 -18.96 -28.88
N PRO A 225 -1.15 -18.66 -29.23
CA PRO A 225 -1.73 -19.13 -30.49
C PRO A 225 -0.84 -18.71 -31.66
N VAL A 226 -0.18 -19.70 -32.28
CA VAL A 226 0.82 -19.47 -33.32
C VAL A 226 0.10 -19.04 -34.60
N GLY A 227 0.66 -18.07 -35.30
CA GLY A 227 0.16 -17.58 -36.58
C GLY A 227 -1.09 -16.70 -36.50
N LYS A 228 -1.57 -16.37 -35.29
CA LYS A 228 -2.69 -15.44 -35.09
C LYS A 228 -2.16 -14.08 -34.63
N PRO A 229 -2.19 -13.02 -35.48
CA PRO A 229 -1.77 -11.71 -35.03
C PRO A 229 -2.75 -11.09 -34.04
N THR A 230 -2.25 -10.35 -33.06
CA THR A 230 -3.06 -9.62 -32.08
C THR A 230 -2.54 -8.21 -31.90
N LYS A 231 -3.36 -7.31 -31.31
CA LYS A 231 -2.87 -6.01 -30.86
C LYS A 231 -1.79 -6.21 -29.80
N ASN A 232 -0.73 -5.40 -29.86
CA ASN A 232 0.32 -5.39 -28.86
C ASN A 232 -0.04 -4.34 -27.80
N THR A 233 -0.24 -4.79 -26.56
CA THR A 233 -0.53 -3.92 -25.41
C THR A 233 0.74 -3.35 -24.76
N GLY A 234 1.92 -3.88 -25.13
CA GLY A 234 3.21 -3.35 -24.66
C GLY A 234 3.72 -2.20 -25.54
N GLY A 235 4.78 -1.53 -25.09
CA GLY A 235 5.44 -0.46 -25.84
C GLY A 235 6.00 -0.91 -27.20
N GLY A 236 6.06 0.02 -28.15
CA GLY A 236 6.61 -0.19 -29.48
C GLY A 236 5.54 -0.38 -30.56
N LYS A 237 5.74 -1.36 -31.45
CA LYS A 237 4.88 -1.54 -32.64
C LYS A 237 3.49 -2.06 -32.28
N LYS A 238 2.49 -1.65 -33.06
CA LYS A 238 1.05 -1.84 -32.81
C LYS A 238 0.56 -3.28 -32.76
N TYR A 239 1.14 -4.20 -33.53
CA TYR A 239 0.70 -5.59 -33.62
C TYR A 239 1.82 -6.57 -33.26
N LYS A 240 1.44 -7.73 -32.71
CA LYS A 240 2.34 -8.84 -32.41
C LYS A 240 1.78 -10.15 -32.96
N VAL A 241 2.66 -11.07 -33.34
CA VAL A 241 2.31 -12.44 -33.73
C VAL A 241 3.41 -13.39 -33.26
N PHE A 242 3.01 -14.58 -32.84
CA PHE A 242 3.93 -15.66 -32.51
C PHE A 242 4.05 -16.61 -33.70
N VAL A 243 5.27 -16.89 -34.14
CA VAL A 243 5.53 -17.74 -35.30
C VAL A 243 6.54 -18.80 -34.94
N ARG A 244 6.25 -20.05 -35.29
CA ARG A 244 7.21 -21.14 -35.15
C ARG A 244 8.26 -21.02 -36.26
N ASN A 245 9.54 -20.93 -35.88
CA ASN A 245 10.63 -20.92 -36.84
C ASN A 245 10.79 -22.33 -37.42
N PRO A 246 10.68 -22.53 -38.75
CA PRO A 246 10.80 -23.87 -39.33
C PRO A 246 12.19 -24.48 -39.12
N LYS A 247 13.25 -23.66 -38.98
CA LYS A 247 14.63 -24.14 -38.83
C LYS A 247 14.97 -24.58 -37.40
N THR A 248 14.43 -23.89 -36.39
CA THR A 248 14.82 -24.12 -34.98
C THR A 248 13.70 -24.72 -34.14
N GLY A 249 12.48 -24.84 -34.68
CA GLY A 249 11.30 -25.32 -33.96
C GLY A 249 10.78 -24.39 -32.86
N ARG A 250 11.54 -23.34 -32.49
CA ARG A 250 11.22 -22.38 -31.41
C ARG A 250 10.18 -21.34 -31.85
N ILE A 251 9.35 -20.89 -30.91
CA ILE A 251 8.38 -19.81 -31.12
C ILE A 251 9.08 -18.46 -31.04
N LYS A 252 8.94 -17.64 -32.07
CA LYS A 252 9.46 -16.27 -32.15
C LYS A 252 8.31 -15.27 -32.10
N LYS A 253 8.42 -14.27 -31.22
CA LYS A 253 7.53 -13.10 -31.21
C LYS A 253 7.98 -12.10 -32.26
N ILE A 254 7.09 -11.72 -33.17
CA ILE A 254 7.32 -10.72 -34.21
C ILE A 254 6.39 -9.54 -33.93
N THR A 255 6.94 -8.33 -33.90
CA THR A 255 6.17 -7.09 -33.75
C THR A 255 6.22 -6.28 -35.04
N TYR A 256 5.09 -5.70 -35.44
CA TYR A 256 4.93 -5.00 -36.72
C TYR A 256 3.84 -3.92 -36.66
N GLY A 257 3.79 -3.08 -37.69
CA GLY A 257 2.96 -1.88 -37.72
C GLY A 257 3.68 -0.64 -37.15
N ASP A 258 2.99 0.49 -37.24
CA ASP A 258 3.50 1.79 -36.79
C ASP A 258 3.63 1.83 -35.25
N ALA A 259 4.77 2.33 -34.76
CA ALA A 259 5.06 2.47 -33.33
C ALA A 259 4.44 3.74 -32.73
N LYS A 260 4.13 4.76 -33.54
CA LYS A 260 3.52 6.01 -33.08
C LYS A 260 1.99 5.94 -33.02
N GLY A 261 1.38 4.79 -33.32
CA GLY A 261 -0.06 4.55 -33.19
C GLY A 261 -0.97 5.27 -34.20
N GLY A 262 -0.44 6.24 -34.96
CA GLY A 262 -1.20 7.19 -35.78
C GLY A 262 -1.73 6.66 -37.10
N LEU A 263 -1.05 5.70 -37.75
CA LEU A 263 -1.60 5.06 -38.94
C LEU A 263 -2.60 3.95 -38.55
N LYS A 264 -3.89 4.28 -38.49
CA LYS A 264 -4.93 3.33 -38.85
C LYS A 264 -4.70 3.04 -40.34
N GLY A 265 -3.91 2.01 -40.65
CA GLY A 265 -3.76 1.57 -42.04
C GLY A 265 -5.16 1.47 -42.62
N ASN A 266 -5.41 2.18 -43.72
CA ASN A 266 -6.72 2.21 -44.35
C ASN A 266 -6.92 0.88 -45.09
N TRP A 267 -6.90 -0.23 -44.34
CA TRP A 267 -6.89 -1.60 -44.83
C TRP A 267 -8.18 -1.97 -45.56
N ASN A 268 -9.21 -1.15 -45.39
CA ASN A 268 -10.49 -1.29 -46.06
C ASN A 268 -10.51 -0.60 -47.43
N ASN A 269 -9.59 0.35 -47.69
CA ASN A 269 -9.47 0.99 -49.00
C ASN A 269 -8.54 0.17 -49.92
N ALA A 270 -9.07 -0.29 -51.05
CA ALA A 270 -8.37 -1.11 -52.03
C ALA A 270 -7.18 -0.40 -52.69
N GLU A 271 -7.32 0.90 -52.96
CA GLU A 271 -6.26 1.72 -53.57
C GLU A 271 -5.09 1.92 -52.60
N ALA A 272 -5.38 2.23 -51.34
CA ALA A 272 -4.36 2.35 -50.29
C ALA A 272 -3.59 1.04 -50.09
N ARG A 273 -4.29 -0.11 -50.18
CA ARG A 273 -3.67 -1.45 -50.14
C ARG A 273 -2.75 -1.69 -51.33
N LYS A 274 -3.19 -1.35 -52.55
CA LYS A 274 -2.39 -1.52 -53.78
C LYS A 274 -1.12 -0.67 -53.72
N SER A 275 -1.24 0.60 -53.33
CA SER A 275 -0.11 1.51 -53.17
C SER A 275 0.86 1.08 -52.06
N PHE A 276 0.36 0.54 -50.94
CA PHE A 276 1.21 -0.04 -49.91
C PHE A 276 1.93 -1.29 -50.41
N ALA A 277 1.23 -2.18 -51.13
CA ALA A 277 1.80 -3.40 -51.67
C ALA A 277 2.92 -3.14 -52.67
N ALA A 278 2.74 -2.14 -53.54
CA ALA A 278 3.74 -1.70 -54.52
C ALA A 278 4.98 -1.11 -53.84
N ARG A 279 4.82 -0.13 -52.94
CA ARG A 279 5.96 0.52 -52.26
C ARG A 279 6.80 -0.42 -51.39
N HIS A 280 6.19 -1.51 -50.91
CA HIS A 280 6.86 -2.45 -50.03
C HIS A 280 7.19 -3.79 -50.69
N ASN A 281 7.01 -3.97 -52.00
CA ASN A 281 7.26 -5.23 -52.72
C ASN A 281 6.66 -6.43 -51.98
N CYS A 282 5.35 -6.36 -51.68
CA CYS A 282 4.70 -7.39 -50.88
C CYS A 282 4.67 -8.76 -51.54
N ALA A 283 4.79 -8.83 -52.88
CA ALA A 283 4.88 -10.08 -53.64
C ALA A 283 6.05 -10.96 -53.18
N ASP A 284 7.21 -10.34 -52.90
CA ASP A 284 8.47 -11.03 -52.58
C ASP A 284 8.57 -11.44 -51.11
N LYS A 285 7.69 -10.91 -50.24
CA LYS A 285 7.72 -11.20 -48.80
C LYS A 285 6.96 -12.48 -48.46
N LYS A 286 7.67 -13.61 -48.52
CA LYS A 286 7.16 -14.95 -48.19
C LYS A 286 7.59 -15.47 -46.80
N ASP A 287 8.59 -14.87 -46.17
CA ASP A 287 9.10 -15.34 -44.86
C ASP A 287 8.21 -14.92 -43.68
N ARG A 288 7.50 -15.89 -43.09
CA ARG A 288 6.65 -15.72 -41.90
C ARG A 288 7.40 -15.27 -40.66
N THR A 289 8.73 -15.39 -40.60
CA THR A 289 9.54 -14.97 -39.46
C THR A 289 9.91 -13.48 -39.49
N LYS A 290 9.51 -12.75 -40.55
CA LYS A 290 9.81 -11.34 -40.76
C LYS A 290 8.56 -10.47 -40.62
N ALA A 291 8.74 -9.27 -40.06
CA ALA A 291 7.64 -8.31 -39.85
C ALA A 291 6.95 -7.89 -41.17
N GLY A 292 7.72 -7.78 -42.27
CA GLY A 292 7.17 -7.35 -43.56
C GLY A 292 6.14 -8.32 -44.16
N TYR A 293 6.27 -9.63 -43.91
CA TYR A 293 5.29 -10.62 -44.33
C TYR A 293 3.91 -10.36 -43.72
N TRP A 294 3.89 -10.03 -42.43
CA TRP A 294 2.66 -9.78 -41.66
C TRP A 294 2.07 -8.40 -41.96
N ALA A 295 2.92 -7.38 -42.15
CA ALA A 295 2.47 -6.05 -42.56
C ALA A 295 1.75 -6.07 -43.92
N CYS A 296 2.29 -6.81 -44.90
CA CYS A 296 1.69 -6.97 -46.23
C CYS A 296 0.37 -7.76 -46.24
N ARG A 297 0.06 -8.49 -45.16
CA ARG A 297 -1.15 -9.32 -45.05
C ARG A 297 -2.12 -8.83 -43.98
N ALA A 298 -1.78 -7.75 -43.27
CA ALA A 298 -2.58 -7.19 -42.17
C ALA A 298 -4.05 -6.93 -42.56
N HIS A 299 -4.33 -6.64 -43.82
CA HIS A 299 -5.69 -6.49 -44.35
C HIS A 299 -6.58 -7.76 -44.28
N LYS A 300 -5.98 -8.95 -44.16
CA LYS A 300 -6.65 -10.27 -44.04
C LYS A 300 -6.83 -10.63 -42.57
N ASP A 301 -6.02 -10.02 -41.71
CA ASP A 301 -6.08 -10.22 -40.28
C ASP A 301 -6.97 -9.17 -39.60
N PHE A 302 -7.11 -7.96 -40.15
CA PHE A 302 -7.79 -6.83 -39.49
C PHE A 302 -8.78 -6.08 -40.40
N GLY A 303 -9.06 -6.56 -41.61
CA GLY A 303 -10.08 -5.96 -42.50
C GLY A 303 -11.50 -6.24 -42.01
N THR A 304 -12.47 -5.43 -42.44
CA THR A 304 -13.89 -5.55 -42.04
C THR A 304 -14.58 -6.84 -42.52
N ASN A 305 -14.06 -7.50 -43.55
CA ASN A 305 -14.61 -8.77 -44.08
C ASN A 305 -13.89 -10.02 -43.55
N VAL A 306 -13.37 -9.99 -42.31
CA VAL A 306 -12.72 -11.14 -41.69
C VAL A 306 -13.68 -11.73 -40.64
N PRO A 307 -14.20 -12.96 -40.83
CA PRO A 307 -15.06 -13.58 -39.84
C PRO A 307 -14.31 -13.75 -38.50
N GLY A 308 -14.89 -13.21 -37.42
CA GLY A 308 -14.45 -13.47 -36.04
C GLY A 308 -13.35 -12.56 -35.48
N ARG A 309 -13.47 -11.23 -35.52
CA ARG A 309 -12.56 -10.36 -34.74
C ARG A 309 -13.19 -9.17 -34.01
N PHE A 310 -13.16 -9.33 -32.69
CA PHE A 310 -12.89 -8.33 -31.66
C PHE A 310 -13.86 -7.14 -31.59
N TRP A 311 -15.13 -7.50 -31.50
CA TRP A 311 -15.98 -7.22 -30.34
C TRP A 311 -16.59 -8.55 -29.92
#